data_AF-A0A971VA33-F1
#
_entry.id   AF-A0A971VA33-F1
#
_cell.length_a   1.000
_cell.length_b   1.000
_cell.length_c   1.000
_cell.angle_alpha   90.00
_cell.angle_beta   90.00
_cell.angle_gamma   90.00
#
_symmetry.space_group_name_H-M   'P 1'
#
loop_
_entity.id
_entity.type
_entity.pdbx_description
1 polymer ?
#
loop_
_entity_poly.entity_id
_entity_poly.type
_entity_poly.pdbx_seq_one_letter_code
_entity_poly.pdbx_strand_id
1 'polypeptide(L)'
;SSQIYGNAGTNTTVHKGFYLSGHPIIHGDVVIGHNGDIGQVIYIPWGSMDNFIKGESRVNDSLVKFPVIEPMGNISFPDVKGKPSLEVQGVDVINHNGGGQFSKVVTTASGKLNLNLGDGDRLYTDEFKVDGAGKANVYMSGDAEIYARKLILDGSGELIFHVDGDKRVYLETLDLTGASSGNIISVEGEGRLLLFIEKELKRGGSANINLNGNPSKLIVFFNGDKVDFSGGGGSPCFTGGLYAPRATVSLSGSATVKGSIVASTISMEGDASVYFEEVVDEDDPLFGEQNQRIGPESFVIISYGEK
;
A
#
# COMPACT_ATOMS: atom_id res chain seq x y z
N SER A 1 6.00 14.76 17.05
CA SER A 1 6.87 14.99 15.89
C SER A 1 6.92 13.73 15.05
N SER A 2 7.25 13.84 13.77
CA SER A 2 7.31 12.67 12.88
C SER A 2 8.36 11.66 13.33
N GLN A 3 8.07 10.37 13.25
CA GLN A 3 8.97 9.31 13.69
C GLN A 3 9.05 8.15 12.69
N ILE A 4 10.26 7.61 12.52
CA ILE A 4 10.49 6.36 11.80
C ILE A 4 11.11 5.37 12.79
N TYR A 5 10.49 4.21 12.94
CA TYR A 5 10.99 3.09 13.72
C TYR A 5 11.49 2.03 12.76
N GLY A 6 12.78 2.08 12.44
CA GLY A 6 13.40 1.28 11.39
C GLY A 6 14.38 2.09 10.57
N ASN A 7 15.00 1.41 9.62
CA ASN A 7 15.96 2.02 8.71
C ASN A 7 15.26 2.89 7.67
N ALA A 8 15.92 3.97 7.27
CA ALA A 8 15.50 4.82 6.17
C ALA A 8 16.65 4.96 5.18
N GLY A 9 16.35 5.37 3.96
CA GLY A 9 17.40 5.81 3.08
C GLY A 9 16.89 6.57 1.87
N THR A 10 17.81 6.78 0.93
CA THR A 10 17.57 7.49 -0.32
C THR A 10 18.64 7.16 -1.35
N ASN A 11 18.28 7.18 -2.63
CA ASN A 11 19.16 6.89 -3.76
C ASN A 11 19.82 8.20 -4.22
N THR A 12 19.40 9.31 -3.61
CA THR A 12 19.87 10.63 -3.96
C THR A 12 21.29 10.86 -3.49
N THR A 13 22.03 11.56 -4.33
CA THR A 13 23.31 12.20 -3.98
C THR A 13 23.16 13.72 -3.97
N VAL A 14 21.93 14.23 -4.10
CA VAL A 14 21.63 15.65 -4.24
C VAL A 14 21.70 16.33 -2.87
N HIS A 15 22.26 17.54 -2.84
CA HIS A 15 22.30 18.38 -1.66
C HIS A 15 20.88 18.62 -1.10
N LYS A 16 20.70 18.37 0.21
CA LYS A 16 19.42 18.40 0.92
C LYS A 16 18.36 17.40 0.43
N GLY A 17 18.79 16.32 -0.23
CA GLY A 17 17.88 15.25 -0.66
C GLY A 17 17.23 14.47 0.49
N PHE A 18 17.82 14.52 1.69
CA PHE A 18 17.24 13.97 2.92
C PHE A 18 17.10 15.08 3.96
N TYR A 19 15.91 15.66 4.07
CA TYR A 19 15.67 16.90 4.82
C TYR A 19 15.01 16.63 6.17
N LEU A 20 15.70 16.96 7.27
CA LEU A 20 15.24 16.78 8.64
C LEU A 20 15.08 18.13 9.32
N SER A 21 13.83 18.60 9.48
CA SER A 21 13.55 19.88 10.15
C SER A 21 12.41 19.76 11.15
N GLY A 22 12.38 20.63 12.16
CA GLY A 22 11.54 20.42 13.34
C GLY A 22 12.21 19.39 14.25
N HIS A 23 11.48 18.43 14.80
CA HIS A 23 12.03 17.44 15.73
C HIS A 23 11.78 15.97 15.30
N PRO A 24 12.01 15.59 14.01
CA PRO A 24 11.82 14.21 13.60
C PRO A 24 12.84 13.29 14.25
N ILE A 25 12.49 12.02 14.44
CA ILE A 25 13.41 11.01 14.96
C ILE A 25 13.36 9.76 14.10
N ILE A 26 14.52 9.26 13.70
CA ILE A 26 14.71 7.98 13.01
C ILE A 26 15.39 7.03 13.99
N HIS A 27 14.67 5.99 14.40
CA HIS A 27 15.15 4.90 15.23
C HIS A 27 15.70 3.78 14.34
N GLY A 28 16.81 4.05 13.66
CA GLY A 28 17.47 3.13 12.75
C GLY A 28 18.57 3.81 11.95
N ASP A 29 19.17 3.07 11.03
CA ASP A 29 20.20 3.54 10.12
C ASP A 29 19.59 4.46 9.04
N VAL A 30 20.41 5.39 8.54
CA VAL A 30 20.10 6.19 7.35
C VAL A 30 21.13 5.90 6.27
N VAL A 31 20.65 5.47 5.10
CA VAL A 31 21.52 5.16 3.96
C VAL A 31 21.27 6.13 2.81
N ILE A 32 22.33 6.76 2.30
CA ILE A 32 22.25 7.68 1.15
C ILE A 32 22.74 7.03 -0.15
N GLY A 33 22.50 7.72 -1.27
CA GLY A 33 22.82 7.21 -2.59
C GLY A 33 24.30 6.89 -2.76
N HIS A 34 24.58 5.89 -3.60
CA HIS A 34 25.94 5.49 -3.93
C HIS A 34 26.79 6.66 -4.44
N ASN A 35 28.02 6.79 -3.94
CA ASN A 35 28.92 7.95 -4.14
C ASN A 35 28.41 9.29 -3.60
N GLY A 36 27.36 9.30 -2.76
CA GLY A 36 26.88 10.50 -2.10
C GLY A 36 27.78 10.98 -0.96
N ASP A 37 27.66 12.26 -0.62
CA ASP A 37 28.29 12.86 0.57
C ASP A 37 27.22 13.04 1.65
N ILE A 38 27.42 12.41 2.81
CA ILE A 38 26.49 12.43 3.95
C ILE A 38 26.21 13.86 4.40
N GLY A 39 27.24 14.71 4.50
CA GLY A 39 27.10 16.09 4.96
C GLY A 39 26.40 17.02 3.96
N GLN A 40 26.30 16.62 2.70
CA GLN A 40 25.53 17.35 1.69
C GLN A 40 24.10 16.83 1.55
N VAL A 41 23.92 15.51 1.55
CA VAL A 41 22.62 14.87 1.32
C VAL A 41 21.71 15.01 2.53
N ILE A 42 22.22 14.70 3.73
CA ILE A 42 21.47 14.81 4.98
C ILE A 42 21.54 16.26 5.44
N TYR A 43 20.42 16.97 5.30
CA TYR A 43 20.33 18.36 5.71
C TYR A 43 19.55 18.52 7.00
N ILE A 44 20.23 19.08 7.99
CA ILE A 44 19.70 19.39 9.31
C ILE A 44 19.89 20.91 9.51
N PRO A 45 18.81 21.73 9.51
CA PRO A 45 18.93 23.18 9.63
C PRO A 45 19.49 23.64 10.98
N TRP A 46 19.41 22.79 12.02
CA TRP A 46 19.86 23.10 13.37
C TRP A 46 20.12 21.84 14.19
N GLY A 47 21.06 21.90 15.13
CA GLY A 47 21.46 20.75 15.95
C GLY A 47 22.45 19.83 15.22
N SER A 48 22.71 18.67 15.82
CA SER A 48 23.61 17.64 15.28
C SER A 48 22.82 16.42 14.80
N MET A 49 23.43 15.61 13.94
CA MET A 49 22.84 14.40 13.37
C MET A 49 22.32 13.43 14.43
N ASP A 50 23.07 13.25 15.51
CA ASP A 50 22.74 12.35 16.63
C ASP A 50 21.44 12.74 17.36
N ASN A 51 20.96 13.98 17.21
CA ASN A 51 19.66 14.37 17.77
C ASN A 51 18.50 13.70 17.01
N PHE A 52 18.65 13.49 15.71
CA PHE A 52 17.60 13.06 14.79
C PHE A 52 17.73 11.58 14.38
N ILE A 53 18.95 11.07 14.25
CA ILE A 53 19.22 9.69 13.79
C ILE A 53 19.80 8.89 14.97
N LYS A 54 19.17 7.75 15.29
CA LYS A 54 19.58 6.85 16.40
C LYS A 54 20.26 5.57 15.93
N GLY A 55 20.66 5.51 14.67
CA GLY A 55 21.53 4.49 14.08
C GLY A 55 22.71 5.12 13.34
N GLU A 56 23.31 4.37 12.43
CA GLU A 56 24.44 4.85 11.62
C GLU A 56 23.97 5.57 10.36
N SER A 57 24.73 6.57 9.91
CA SER A 57 24.57 7.16 8.58
C SER A 57 25.64 6.60 7.66
N ARG A 58 25.25 5.99 6.54
CA ARG A 58 26.18 5.37 5.58
C ARG A 58 25.86 5.71 4.13
N VAL A 59 26.86 5.55 3.28
CA VAL A 59 26.72 5.62 1.82
C VAL A 59 26.45 4.21 1.30
N ASN A 60 25.52 4.05 0.36
CA ASN A 60 25.26 2.74 -0.20
C ASN A 60 26.42 2.25 -1.09
N ASP A 61 26.71 0.95 -1.04
CA ASP A 61 27.81 0.33 -1.80
C ASP A 61 27.56 0.34 -3.32
N SER A 62 26.28 0.37 -3.73
CA SER A 62 25.87 0.48 -5.12
C SER A 62 24.55 1.21 -5.28
N LEU A 63 24.25 1.67 -6.50
CA LEU A 63 22.94 2.24 -6.82
C LEU A 63 21.84 1.19 -6.65
N VAL A 64 20.83 1.47 -5.83
CA VAL A 64 19.66 0.60 -5.69
C VAL A 64 18.82 0.71 -6.95
N LYS A 65 18.49 -0.42 -7.58
CA LYS A 65 17.55 -0.46 -8.68
C LYS A 65 16.21 -0.97 -8.20
N PHE A 66 15.15 -0.23 -8.50
CA PHE A 66 13.80 -0.64 -8.20
C PHE A 66 13.29 -1.56 -9.32
N PRO A 67 12.87 -2.80 -9.01
CA PRO A 67 12.40 -3.72 -10.03
C PRO A 67 11.11 -3.21 -10.69
N VAL A 68 10.98 -3.48 -11.99
CA VAL A 68 9.69 -3.34 -12.66
C VAL A 68 8.85 -4.54 -12.24
N ILE A 69 7.72 -4.28 -11.59
CA ILE A 69 6.81 -5.32 -11.14
C ILE A 69 5.74 -5.53 -12.21
N GLU A 70 5.83 -6.61 -12.97
CA GLU A 70 4.77 -6.97 -13.91
C GLU A 70 3.48 -7.40 -13.18
N PRO A 71 2.28 -7.03 -13.65
CA PRO A 71 1.99 -6.34 -14.91
C PRO A 71 1.79 -4.81 -14.78
N MET A 72 2.40 -4.13 -13.80
CA MET A 72 2.20 -2.70 -13.53
C MET A 72 2.40 -1.83 -14.78
N GLY A 73 1.48 -0.89 -15.01
CA GLY A 73 1.49 -0.03 -16.19
C GLY A 73 0.99 -0.69 -17.48
N ASN A 74 0.66 -1.99 -17.44
CA ASN A 74 0.21 -2.76 -18.60
C ASN A 74 -1.01 -3.64 -18.29
N ILE A 75 -1.82 -3.23 -17.31
CA ILE A 75 -3.04 -3.96 -16.95
C ILE A 75 -4.16 -3.62 -17.93
N SER A 76 -4.71 -4.65 -18.57
CA SER A 76 -5.86 -4.52 -19.45
C SER A 76 -7.16 -4.82 -18.70
N PHE A 77 -8.03 -3.83 -18.57
CA PHE A 77 -9.38 -3.98 -18.03
C PHE A 77 -10.37 -4.22 -19.17
N PRO A 78 -11.02 -5.40 -19.25
CA PRO A 78 -12.03 -5.67 -20.28
C PRO A 78 -13.20 -4.70 -20.24
N ASP A 79 -13.82 -4.47 -21.40
CA ASP A 79 -15.09 -3.74 -21.47
C ASP A 79 -16.23 -4.64 -20.98
N VAL A 80 -16.83 -4.26 -19.86
CA VAL A 80 -17.97 -4.95 -19.24
C VAL A 80 -19.25 -4.11 -19.31
N LYS A 81 -19.27 -3.09 -20.17
CA LYS A 81 -20.46 -2.30 -20.43
C LYS A 81 -21.60 -3.18 -20.93
N GLY A 82 -22.78 -3.02 -20.32
CA GLY A 82 -23.98 -3.78 -20.66
C GLY A 82 -24.02 -5.21 -20.10
N LYS A 83 -22.99 -5.63 -19.34
CA LYS A 83 -23.04 -6.86 -18.53
C LYS A 83 -23.97 -6.67 -17.33
N PRO A 84 -24.56 -7.75 -16.77
CA PRO A 84 -25.44 -7.63 -15.61
C PRO A 84 -24.72 -7.02 -14.41
N SER A 85 -25.50 -6.52 -13.44
CA SER A 85 -24.98 -6.15 -12.12
C SER A 85 -25.19 -7.30 -11.14
N LEU A 86 -24.25 -7.47 -10.21
CA LEU A 86 -24.42 -8.27 -9.00
C LEU A 86 -24.64 -7.31 -7.84
N GLU A 87 -25.89 -7.19 -7.37
CA GLU A 87 -26.26 -6.22 -6.33
C GLU A 87 -26.82 -6.93 -5.11
N VAL A 88 -26.28 -6.58 -3.94
CA VAL A 88 -26.77 -7.01 -2.62
C VAL A 88 -27.23 -5.77 -1.87
N GLN A 89 -28.49 -5.77 -1.42
CA GLN A 89 -29.11 -4.61 -0.78
C GLN A 89 -29.81 -5.03 0.53
N GLY A 90 -30.22 -4.05 1.33
CA GLY A 90 -30.97 -4.28 2.56
C GLY A 90 -30.18 -5.12 3.57
N VAL A 91 -30.67 -6.33 3.85
CA VAL A 91 -30.05 -7.31 4.75
C VAL A 91 -29.78 -8.64 4.05
N ASP A 92 -29.82 -8.64 2.71
CA ASP A 92 -29.70 -9.85 1.90
C ASP A 92 -28.32 -10.47 2.03
N VAL A 93 -28.26 -11.79 1.87
CA VAL A 93 -27.00 -12.54 1.80
C VAL A 93 -26.93 -13.26 0.47
N ILE A 94 -26.00 -12.85 -0.40
CA ILE A 94 -25.77 -13.50 -1.68
C ILE A 94 -24.45 -14.28 -1.64
N ASN A 95 -24.51 -15.54 -2.07
CA ASN A 95 -23.34 -16.36 -2.34
C ASN A 95 -23.19 -16.49 -3.85
N HIS A 96 -22.11 -15.95 -4.39
CA HIS A 96 -21.76 -16.09 -5.80
C HIS A 96 -20.57 -17.04 -5.91
N ASN A 97 -20.70 -18.07 -6.73
CA ASN A 97 -19.63 -19.05 -6.95
C ASN A 97 -19.17 -18.92 -8.39
N GLY A 98 -17.85 -18.87 -8.60
CA GLY A 98 -17.25 -18.70 -9.90
C GLY A 98 -16.93 -17.25 -10.25
N GLY A 99 -16.07 -17.08 -11.27
CA GLY A 99 -15.81 -15.79 -11.90
C GLY A 99 -16.98 -15.29 -12.74
N GLY A 100 -16.78 -14.15 -13.40
CA GLY A 100 -17.79 -13.55 -14.26
C GLY A 100 -17.45 -12.14 -14.72
N GLN A 101 -18.29 -11.62 -15.62
CA GLN A 101 -18.22 -10.24 -16.07
C GLN A 101 -19.48 -9.51 -15.63
N PHE A 102 -19.31 -8.43 -14.89
CA PHE A 102 -20.40 -7.60 -14.38
C PHE A 102 -20.14 -6.15 -14.74
N SER A 103 -21.19 -5.37 -15.02
CA SER A 103 -21.00 -3.92 -15.09
C SER A 103 -20.73 -3.36 -13.69
N LYS A 104 -21.40 -3.92 -12.68
CA LYS A 104 -21.22 -3.55 -11.27
C LYS A 104 -21.31 -4.75 -10.35
N VAL A 105 -20.52 -4.72 -9.28
CA VAL A 105 -20.62 -5.59 -8.11
C VAL A 105 -20.82 -4.68 -6.91
N VAL A 106 -22.03 -4.62 -6.36
CA VAL A 106 -22.40 -3.62 -5.36
C VAL A 106 -23.02 -4.29 -4.14
N THR A 107 -22.52 -3.95 -2.96
CA THR A 107 -23.10 -4.35 -1.67
C THR A 107 -23.43 -3.11 -0.87
N THR A 108 -24.69 -2.88 -0.52
CA THR A 108 -25.14 -1.67 0.21
C THR A 108 -25.88 -2.01 1.51
N ALA A 109 -26.25 -0.98 2.26
CA ALA A 109 -27.04 -1.08 3.49
C ALA A 109 -26.38 -2.00 4.52
N SER A 110 -26.95 -3.17 4.85
CA SER A 110 -26.32 -4.19 5.70
C SER A 110 -26.23 -5.53 4.97
N GLY A 111 -26.29 -5.50 3.63
CA GLY A 111 -26.20 -6.69 2.79
C GLY A 111 -24.83 -7.35 2.89
N LYS A 112 -24.81 -8.67 2.68
CA LYS A 112 -23.59 -9.48 2.70
C LYS A 112 -23.40 -10.19 1.37
N LEU A 113 -22.28 -9.91 0.71
CA LEU A 113 -21.84 -10.66 -0.46
C LEU A 113 -20.73 -11.64 -0.05
N ASN A 114 -20.85 -12.89 -0.47
CA ASN A 114 -19.76 -13.87 -0.44
C ASN A 114 -19.43 -14.25 -1.88
N LEU A 115 -18.29 -13.78 -2.38
CA LEU A 115 -17.74 -14.16 -3.68
C LEU A 115 -16.75 -15.31 -3.47
N ASN A 116 -17.04 -16.48 -4.02
CA ASN A 116 -16.17 -17.64 -3.98
C ASN A 116 -15.54 -17.84 -5.36
N LEU A 117 -14.26 -17.45 -5.49
CA LEU A 117 -13.46 -17.54 -6.71
C LEU A 117 -12.40 -18.63 -6.51
N GLY A 118 -12.43 -19.65 -7.34
CA GLY A 118 -11.46 -20.74 -7.33
C GLY A 118 -10.52 -20.74 -8.53
N ASP A 119 -9.96 -21.91 -8.83
CA ASP A 119 -9.02 -22.09 -9.92
C ASP A 119 -9.64 -21.77 -11.28
N GLY A 120 -8.95 -20.94 -12.06
CA GLY A 120 -9.36 -20.39 -13.34
C GLY A 120 -10.38 -19.24 -13.25
N ASP A 121 -10.89 -18.91 -12.06
CA ASP A 121 -11.93 -17.90 -11.94
C ASP A 121 -11.37 -16.48 -12.09
N ARG A 122 -12.06 -15.66 -12.88
CA ARG A 122 -11.74 -14.26 -13.10
C ARG A 122 -12.99 -13.41 -12.96
N LEU A 123 -12.93 -12.42 -12.06
CA LEU A 123 -13.98 -11.40 -11.92
C LEU A 123 -13.57 -10.14 -12.67
N TYR A 124 -14.42 -9.68 -13.58
CA TYR A 124 -14.24 -8.40 -14.27
C TYR A 124 -15.42 -7.47 -13.95
N THR A 125 -15.13 -6.26 -13.49
CA THR A 125 -16.15 -5.24 -13.22
C THR A 125 -15.67 -3.82 -13.50
N ASP A 126 -16.56 -2.92 -13.91
CA ASP A 126 -16.23 -1.50 -13.96
C ASP A 126 -16.28 -0.89 -12.54
N GLU A 127 -17.20 -1.38 -11.70
CA GLU A 127 -17.38 -0.91 -10.34
C GLU A 127 -17.51 -2.10 -9.37
N PHE A 128 -16.64 -2.16 -8.38
CA PHE A 128 -16.85 -2.95 -7.17
C PHE A 128 -17.09 -1.96 -6.03
N LYS A 129 -18.31 -1.89 -5.49
CA LYS A 129 -18.66 -0.99 -4.39
C LYS A 129 -19.13 -1.75 -3.16
N VAL A 130 -18.62 -1.39 -2.00
CA VAL A 130 -19.24 -1.71 -0.69
C VAL A 130 -19.59 -0.39 0.00
N ASP A 131 -20.84 -0.23 0.38
CA ASP A 131 -21.42 1.03 0.86
C ASP A 131 -22.27 0.82 2.11
N GLY A 132 -22.51 1.88 2.87
CA GLY A 132 -23.26 1.84 4.13
C GLY A 132 -22.55 0.93 5.14
N ALA A 133 -23.26 -0.02 5.72
CA ALA A 133 -22.70 -1.10 6.56
C ALA A 133 -22.63 -2.44 5.79
N GLY A 134 -22.58 -2.38 4.46
CA GLY A 134 -22.47 -3.56 3.60
C GLY A 134 -21.17 -4.31 3.87
N LYS A 135 -21.17 -5.62 3.62
CA LYS A 135 -19.99 -6.46 3.81
C LYS A 135 -19.77 -7.39 2.62
N ALA A 136 -18.62 -7.29 1.97
CA ALA A 136 -18.19 -8.24 0.95
C ALA A 136 -17.07 -9.13 1.48
N ASN A 137 -17.24 -10.44 1.38
CA ASN A 137 -16.20 -11.43 1.65
C ASN A 137 -15.83 -12.04 0.30
N VAL A 138 -14.55 -11.99 -0.04
CA VAL A 138 -14.01 -12.52 -1.29
C VAL A 138 -13.07 -13.66 -0.93
N TYR A 139 -13.51 -14.88 -1.17
CA TYR A 139 -12.71 -16.09 -1.00
C TYR A 139 -12.02 -16.37 -2.32
N MET A 140 -10.68 -16.32 -2.32
CA MET A 140 -9.85 -16.52 -3.50
C MET A 140 -8.95 -17.74 -3.27
N SER A 141 -9.18 -18.78 -4.07
CA SER A 141 -8.36 -19.99 -4.12
C SER A 141 -7.79 -20.24 -5.51
N GLY A 142 -6.85 -21.20 -5.62
CA GLY A 142 -6.24 -21.57 -6.91
C GLY A 142 -5.49 -20.40 -7.53
N ASP A 143 -5.75 -20.08 -8.79
CA ASP A 143 -5.15 -18.92 -9.46
C ASP A 143 -6.09 -17.70 -9.57
N ALA A 144 -7.18 -17.63 -8.79
CA ALA A 144 -8.22 -16.60 -8.90
C ALA A 144 -7.69 -15.15 -8.96
N GLU A 145 -8.29 -14.32 -9.83
CA GLU A 145 -7.96 -12.89 -9.93
C GLU A 145 -9.21 -12.01 -10.09
N ILE A 146 -9.09 -10.75 -9.68
CA ILE A 146 -10.11 -9.72 -9.84
C ILE A 146 -9.54 -8.55 -10.63
N TYR A 147 -10.32 -8.06 -11.59
CA TYR A 147 -10.07 -6.84 -12.35
C TYR A 147 -11.24 -5.89 -12.16
N ALA A 148 -11.04 -4.81 -11.42
CA ALA A 148 -12.06 -3.79 -11.22
C ALA A 148 -11.54 -2.44 -11.69
N ARG A 149 -12.23 -1.71 -12.59
CA ARG A 149 -11.77 -0.34 -12.90
C ARG A 149 -11.81 0.52 -11.65
N LYS A 150 -12.89 0.46 -10.89
CA LYS A 150 -13.01 1.20 -9.64
C LYS A 150 -13.44 0.29 -8.49
N LEU A 151 -12.64 0.26 -7.43
CA LEU A 151 -13.04 -0.28 -6.13
C LEU A 151 -13.39 0.90 -5.22
N ILE A 152 -14.62 0.91 -4.70
CA ILE A 152 -15.17 1.98 -3.86
C ILE A 152 -15.59 1.39 -2.51
N LEU A 153 -15.09 1.95 -1.43
CA LEU A 153 -15.59 1.67 -0.09
C LEU A 153 -16.09 2.98 0.51
N ASP A 154 -17.33 2.98 0.96
CA ASP A 154 -18.06 4.15 1.43
C ASP A 154 -18.81 3.82 2.73
N GLY A 155 -19.10 4.82 3.55
CA GLY A 155 -19.67 4.61 4.87
C GLY A 155 -18.82 3.69 5.75
N SER A 156 -19.44 2.75 6.44
CA SER A 156 -18.77 1.70 7.22
C SER A 156 -18.64 0.37 6.44
N GLY A 157 -18.58 0.42 5.10
CA GLY A 157 -18.50 -0.76 4.27
C GLY A 157 -17.20 -1.53 4.51
N GLU A 158 -17.29 -2.86 4.59
CA GLU A 158 -16.14 -3.74 4.81
C GLU A 158 -15.92 -4.69 3.63
N LEU A 159 -14.68 -4.79 3.18
CA LEU A 159 -14.23 -5.78 2.21
C LEU A 159 -13.14 -6.65 2.82
N ILE A 160 -13.39 -7.96 2.87
CA ILE A 160 -12.45 -8.93 3.43
C ILE A 160 -12.05 -9.90 2.33
N PHE A 161 -10.74 -9.97 2.06
CA PHE A 161 -10.15 -10.96 1.18
C PHE A 161 -9.67 -12.16 2.00
N HIS A 162 -10.21 -13.33 1.71
CA HIS A 162 -9.76 -14.61 2.25
C HIS A 162 -8.92 -15.30 1.19
N VAL A 163 -7.60 -15.37 1.36
CA VAL A 163 -6.68 -15.81 0.31
C VAL A 163 -5.92 -17.08 0.70
N ASP A 164 -5.85 -18.06 -0.21
CA ASP A 164 -4.84 -19.13 -0.15
C ASP A 164 -3.62 -18.75 -1.01
N GLY A 165 -2.40 -18.79 -0.47
CA GLY A 165 -1.21 -18.32 -1.20
C GLY A 165 -1.28 -16.88 -1.74
N ASP A 166 -0.43 -16.55 -2.71
CA ASP A 166 -0.41 -15.23 -3.33
C ASP A 166 -1.60 -15.04 -4.28
N LYS A 167 -2.40 -14.00 -4.05
CA LYS A 167 -3.57 -13.66 -4.87
C LYS A 167 -3.51 -12.24 -5.38
N ARG A 168 -4.03 -12.01 -6.58
CA ARG A 168 -3.90 -10.74 -7.29
C ARG A 168 -5.24 -10.07 -7.51
N VAL A 169 -5.27 -8.78 -7.19
CA VAL A 169 -6.40 -7.90 -7.48
C VAL A 169 -5.86 -6.69 -8.22
N TYR A 170 -6.45 -6.39 -9.37
CA TYR A 170 -6.03 -5.32 -10.26
C TYR A 170 -7.09 -4.23 -10.29
N LEU A 171 -6.68 -3.00 -10.03
CA LEU A 171 -7.53 -1.81 -9.94
C LEU A 171 -7.04 -0.69 -10.86
N GLU A 172 -7.92 0.05 -11.52
CA GLU A 172 -7.51 1.38 -12.01
C GLU A 172 -7.48 2.38 -10.85
N THR A 173 -8.55 2.40 -10.06
CA THR A 173 -8.73 3.33 -8.96
C THR A 173 -9.23 2.61 -7.70
N LEU A 174 -8.58 2.91 -6.57
CA LEU A 174 -9.08 2.64 -5.23
C LEU A 174 -9.61 3.94 -4.62
N ASP A 175 -10.91 3.98 -4.31
CA ASP A 175 -11.60 5.15 -3.76
C ASP A 175 -12.19 4.84 -2.38
N LEU A 176 -11.54 5.37 -1.35
CA LEU A 176 -11.93 5.27 0.05
C LEU A 176 -12.32 6.65 0.62
N THR A 177 -12.66 7.61 -0.24
CA THR A 177 -12.90 9.01 0.19
C THR A 177 -14.15 9.16 1.04
N GLY A 178 -15.17 8.33 0.81
CA GLY A 178 -16.40 8.28 1.61
C GLY A 178 -16.33 7.35 2.81
N ALA A 179 -15.23 6.60 2.98
CA ALA A 179 -15.13 5.59 4.00
C ALA A 179 -14.94 6.21 5.40
N SER A 180 -15.66 5.68 6.38
CA SER A 180 -15.62 6.08 7.80
C SER A 180 -14.50 5.38 8.56
N SER A 181 -14.32 5.68 9.86
CA SER A 181 -13.28 5.01 10.65
C SER A 181 -13.62 3.54 10.89
N GLY A 182 -12.70 2.64 10.54
CA GLY A 182 -12.86 1.20 10.71
C GLY A 182 -11.82 0.44 9.90
N ASN A 183 -11.86 -0.89 9.95
CA ASN A 183 -11.03 -1.73 9.07
C ASN A 183 -11.79 -1.98 7.76
N ILE A 184 -11.50 -1.19 6.73
CA ILE A 184 -12.34 -1.13 5.52
C ILE A 184 -11.91 -2.16 4.47
N ILE A 185 -10.63 -2.49 4.44
CA ILE A 185 -10.08 -3.58 3.65
C ILE A 185 -9.26 -4.46 4.58
N SER A 186 -9.57 -5.75 4.66
CA SER A 186 -8.85 -6.73 5.48
C SER A 186 -8.35 -7.88 4.63
N VAL A 187 -7.20 -8.44 5.00
CA VAL A 187 -6.69 -9.69 4.42
C VAL A 187 -6.64 -10.76 5.49
N GLU A 188 -7.31 -11.88 5.22
CA GLU A 188 -7.40 -13.07 6.07
C GLU A 188 -6.94 -14.31 5.27
N GLY A 189 -6.63 -15.39 6.00
CA GLY A 189 -6.15 -16.64 5.43
C GLY A 189 -4.63 -16.80 5.46
N GLU A 190 -4.17 -17.94 4.94
CA GLU A 190 -2.76 -18.33 4.98
C GLU A 190 -1.92 -17.65 3.89
N GLY A 191 -2.57 -17.13 2.84
CA GLY A 191 -1.95 -16.46 1.72
C GLY A 191 -1.61 -14.99 1.95
N ARG A 192 -1.33 -14.28 0.84
CA ARG A 192 -1.04 -12.84 0.78
C ARG A 192 -1.75 -12.21 -0.41
N LEU A 193 -2.25 -11.00 -0.23
CA LEU A 193 -2.90 -10.20 -1.26
C LEU A 193 -1.90 -9.25 -1.91
N LEU A 194 -1.79 -9.34 -3.24
CA LEU A 194 -1.04 -8.42 -4.10
C LEU A 194 -2.05 -7.51 -4.81
N LEU A 195 -2.12 -6.27 -4.37
CA LEU A 195 -3.05 -5.27 -4.86
C LEU A 195 -2.34 -4.33 -5.84
N PHE A 196 -2.70 -4.42 -7.12
CA PHE A 196 -2.13 -3.59 -8.18
C PHE A 196 -3.09 -2.42 -8.46
N ILE A 197 -2.60 -1.19 -8.39
CA ILE A 197 -3.40 0.02 -8.59
C ILE A 197 -2.72 0.90 -9.66
N GLU A 198 -3.40 1.09 -10.80
CA GLU A 198 -2.79 1.71 -11.98
C GLU A 198 -2.82 3.24 -11.99
N LYS A 199 -3.86 3.88 -11.43
CA LYS A 199 -4.05 5.34 -11.60
C LYS A 199 -4.14 6.08 -10.28
N GLU A 200 -5.11 5.72 -9.43
CA GLU A 200 -5.44 6.54 -8.26
C GLU A 200 -5.67 5.70 -7.01
N LEU A 201 -5.06 6.13 -5.91
CA LEU A 201 -5.38 5.70 -4.56
C LEU A 201 -5.86 6.92 -3.77
N LYS A 202 -7.18 7.01 -3.57
CA LYS A 202 -7.82 8.13 -2.87
C LYS A 202 -8.27 7.67 -1.49
N ARG A 203 -7.58 8.11 -0.44
CA ARG A 203 -7.90 7.77 0.95
C ARG A 203 -8.64 8.93 1.63
N GLY A 204 -9.82 8.67 2.19
CA GLY A 204 -10.44 9.60 3.14
C GLY A 204 -9.66 9.62 4.44
N GLY A 205 -9.65 10.74 5.16
CA GLY A 205 -8.79 10.93 6.35
C GLY A 205 -8.90 9.81 7.39
N SER A 206 -10.09 9.22 7.54
CA SER A 206 -10.40 8.18 8.53
C SER A 206 -10.33 6.72 8.01
N ALA A 207 -10.11 6.52 6.71
CA ALA A 207 -10.11 5.19 6.12
C ALA A 207 -8.85 4.42 6.50
N ASN A 208 -9.00 3.22 7.07
CA ASN A 208 -7.86 2.35 7.40
C ASN A 208 -7.85 1.13 6.47
N ILE A 209 -6.66 0.84 5.95
CA ILE A 209 -6.39 -0.31 5.11
C ILE A 209 -5.63 -1.33 5.95
N ASN A 210 -6.19 -2.53 6.08
CA ASN A 210 -5.64 -3.66 6.82
C ASN A 210 -5.31 -3.29 8.28
N LEU A 211 -6.23 -2.59 8.95
CA LEU A 211 -6.09 -2.20 10.35
C LEU A 211 -5.87 -3.43 11.22
N ASN A 212 -4.78 -3.45 11.99
CA ASN A 212 -4.35 -4.58 12.83
C ASN A 212 -4.05 -5.89 12.07
N GLY A 213 -3.99 -5.87 10.74
CA GLY A 213 -3.55 -7.01 9.94
C GLY A 213 -2.06 -7.29 10.12
N ASN A 214 -1.59 -8.40 9.56
CA ASN A 214 -0.17 -8.68 9.46
C ASN A 214 0.41 -7.95 8.22
N PRO A 215 1.49 -7.16 8.36
CA PRO A 215 2.10 -6.44 7.23
C PRO A 215 2.54 -7.32 6.06
N SER A 216 2.91 -8.58 6.32
CA SER A 216 3.30 -9.53 5.27
C SER A 216 2.12 -10.02 4.41
N LYS A 217 0.87 -9.76 4.83
CA LYS A 217 -0.33 -10.26 4.14
C LYS A 217 -0.84 -9.33 3.04
N LEU A 218 -0.36 -8.10 2.97
CA LEU A 218 -0.80 -7.12 1.96
C LEU A 218 0.39 -6.39 1.35
N ILE A 219 0.51 -6.44 0.02
CA ILE A 219 1.41 -5.59 -0.75
C ILE A 219 0.60 -4.81 -1.76
N VAL A 220 0.76 -3.49 -1.75
CA VAL A 220 0.16 -2.58 -2.72
C VAL A 220 1.24 -2.15 -3.70
N PHE A 221 1.07 -2.52 -4.97
CA PHE A 221 1.86 -2.00 -6.08
C PHE A 221 1.08 -0.83 -6.71
N PHE A 222 1.67 0.37 -6.72
CA PHE A 222 1.01 1.58 -7.19
C PHE A 222 1.79 2.30 -8.30
N ASN A 223 1.11 2.57 -9.42
CA ASN A 223 1.72 3.15 -10.62
C ASN A 223 1.45 4.65 -10.78
N GLY A 224 0.55 5.20 -9.96
CA GLY A 224 0.23 6.62 -9.97
C GLY A 224 1.27 7.48 -9.26
N ASP A 225 1.03 8.79 -9.26
CA ASP A 225 2.04 9.78 -8.86
C ASP A 225 1.91 10.29 -7.41
N LYS A 226 0.79 9.99 -6.73
CA LYS A 226 0.55 10.45 -5.35
C LYS A 226 -0.19 9.43 -4.50
N VAL A 227 0.30 9.21 -3.27
CA VAL A 227 -0.42 8.52 -2.19
C VAL A 227 -0.50 9.45 -0.99
N ASP A 228 -1.69 9.61 -0.43
CA ASP A 228 -1.94 10.52 0.67
C ASP A 228 -2.47 9.78 1.91
N PHE A 229 -1.61 9.62 2.91
CA PHE A 229 -1.98 9.10 4.23
C PHE A 229 -2.26 10.23 5.23
N SER A 230 -2.29 11.50 4.81
CA SER A 230 -2.57 12.62 5.72
C SER A 230 -3.94 12.52 6.40
N GLY A 231 -4.00 13.08 7.60
CA GLY A 231 -5.22 13.12 8.41
C GLY A 231 -5.14 12.20 9.64
N GLY A 232 -6.31 11.90 10.21
CA GLY A 232 -6.46 11.04 11.37
C GLY A 232 -7.48 9.94 11.11
N GLY A 233 -7.11 8.69 11.42
CA GLY A 233 -7.90 7.49 11.20
C GLY A 233 -7.09 6.29 11.67
N GLY A 234 -7.62 5.53 12.63
CA GLY A 234 -6.96 4.35 13.19
C GLY A 234 -5.53 4.60 13.69
N SER A 235 -4.92 3.58 14.26
CA SER A 235 -3.48 3.54 14.49
C SER A 235 -3.11 2.06 14.45
N PRO A 236 -2.72 1.52 13.29
CA PRO A 236 -2.32 2.19 12.03
C PRO A 236 -3.47 2.57 11.07
N CYS A 237 -3.21 3.51 10.13
CA CYS A 237 -4.07 3.81 8.97
C CYS A 237 -3.76 2.93 7.74
N PHE A 238 -2.58 2.32 7.71
CA PHE A 238 -2.16 1.35 6.71
C PHE A 238 -1.23 0.31 7.33
N THR A 239 -1.52 -0.97 7.11
CA THR A 239 -0.64 -2.09 7.49
C THR A 239 -0.30 -2.95 6.28
N GLY A 240 0.95 -2.93 5.84
CA GLY A 240 1.38 -3.68 4.64
C GLY A 240 2.64 -3.12 3.99
N GLY A 241 2.96 -3.65 2.82
CA GLY A 241 3.92 -3.06 1.88
C GLY A 241 3.25 -2.07 0.94
N LEU A 242 3.85 -0.91 0.74
CA LEU A 242 3.54 0.00 -0.34
C LEU A 242 4.75 0.09 -1.27
N TYR A 243 4.62 -0.38 -2.51
CA TYR A 243 5.61 -0.22 -3.56
C TYR A 243 5.10 0.77 -4.61
N ALA A 244 5.57 2.00 -4.53
CA ALA A 244 5.11 3.13 -5.34
C ALA A 244 6.30 3.98 -5.84
N PRO A 245 7.26 3.40 -6.59
CA PRO A 245 8.56 4.02 -6.90
C PRO A 245 8.46 5.34 -7.69
N ARG A 246 7.28 5.66 -8.24
CA ARG A 246 7.00 6.90 -8.98
C ARG A 246 6.20 7.92 -8.17
N ALA A 247 5.67 7.53 -7.01
CA ALA A 247 4.74 8.34 -6.26
C ALA A 247 5.44 9.23 -5.24
N THR A 248 4.83 10.39 -4.99
CA THR A 248 5.02 11.12 -3.74
C THR A 248 4.04 10.57 -2.70
N VAL A 249 4.58 10.06 -1.60
CA VAL A 249 3.83 9.60 -0.42
C VAL A 249 3.86 10.68 0.65
N SER A 250 2.69 11.14 1.07
CA SER A 250 2.55 12.16 2.12
C SER A 250 1.93 11.54 3.37
N LEU A 251 2.55 11.77 4.53
CA LEU A 251 2.04 11.43 5.85
C LEU A 251 2.02 12.71 6.68
N SER A 252 0.87 13.07 7.24
CA SER A 252 0.77 14.23 8.14
C SER A 252 -0.31 14.04 9.20
N GLY A 253 -0.37 14.94 10.19
CA GLY A 253 -1.26 14.77 11.34
C GLY A 253 -0.75 13.64 12.24
N SER A 254 -1.60 12.68 12.56
CA SER A 254 -1.26 11.51 13.39
C SER A 254 -1.21 10.21 12.59
N ALA A 255 -0.97 10.30 11.27
CA ALA A 255 -0.96 9.16 10.38
C ALA A 255 0.08 8.12 10.83
N THR A 256 -0.35 6.86 10.99
CA THR A 256 0.55 5.77 11.38
C THR A 256 0.55 4.68 10.32
N VAL A 257 1.72 4.30 9.84
CA VAL A 257 1.94 3.17 8.92
C VAL A 257 2.72 2.07 9.63
N LYS A 258 2.32 0.82 9.45
CA LYS A 258 3.07 -0.37 9.86
C LYS A 258 3.44 -1.21 8.63
N GLY A 259 4.71 -1.56 8.48
CA GLY A 259 5.24 -2.27 7.32
C GLY A 259 6.29 -1.46 6.58
N SER A 260 6.28 -1.51 5.25
CA SER A 260 7.36 -0.94 4.41
C SER A 260 6.82 -0.08 3.28
N ILE A 261 7.53 1.00 2.91
CA ILE A 261 7.12 1.98 1.89
C ILE A 261 8.27 2.28 0.92
N VAL A 262 8.19 1.86 -0.33
CA VAL A 262 9.07 2.32 -1.41
C VAL A 262 8.36 3.42 -2.19
N ALA A 263 9.00 4.58 -2.35
CA ALA A 263 8.42 5.73 -3.02
C ALA A 263 9.46 6.57 -3.78
N SER A 264 9.00 7.42 -4.70
CA SER A 264 9.86 8.50 -5.20
C SER A 264 10.10 9.49 -4.06
N THR A 265 9.08 10.12 -3.51
CA THR A 265 9.28 11.05 -2.39
C THR A 265 8.47 10.59 -1.19
N ILE A 266 9.04 10.69 0.01
CA ILE A 266 8.29 10.54 1.26
C ILE A 266 8.34 11.88 1.99
N SER A 267 7.18 12.47 2.25
CA SER A 267 7.04 13.68 3.07
C SER A 267 6.29 13.34 4.35
N MET A 268 6.89 13.65 5.51
CA MET A 268 6.33 13.36 6.82
C MET A 268 6.25 14.63 7.67
N GLU A 269 5.04 15.01 8.08
CA GLU A 269 4.78 16.19 8.91
C GLU A 269 3.94 15.85 10.16
N GLY A 270 3.92 16.75 11.14
CA GLY A 270 3.14 16.58 12.36
C GLY A 270 3.70 15.48 13.28
N ASP A 271 2.83 14.55 13.68
CA ASP A 271 3.10 13.41 14.56
C ASP A 271 3.03 12.08 13.78
N ALA A 272 3.24 12.12 12.46
CA ALA A 272 3.18 10.95 11.61
C ALA A 272 4.26 9.91 11.99
N SER A 273 3.89 8.63 12.00
CA SER A 273 4.80 7.55 12.40
C SER A 273 4.84 6.42 11.36
N VAL A 274 6.03 5.91 11.08
CA VAL A 274 6.24 4.69 10.28
C VAL A 274 6.94 3.67 11.16
N TYR A 275 6.36 2.49 11.31
CA TYR A 275 6.98 1.34 11.98
C TYR A 275 7.36 0.33 10.91
N PHE A 276 8.65 0.14 10.72
CA PHE A 276 9.16 -0.91 9.88
C PHE A 276 8.73 -2.27 10.45
N GLU A 277 8.08 -3.04 9.61
CA GLU A 277 7.82 -4.45 9.84
C GLU A 277 8.09 -5.17 8.51
N GLU A 278 8.59 -6.40 8.60
CA GLU A 278 8.91 -7.23 7.45
C GLU A 278 7.64 -7.54 6.65
N VAL A 279 7.68 -7.24 5.35
CA VAL A 279 6.54 -7.44 4.43
C VAL A 279 6.77 -8.65 3.53
N VAL A 280 8.02 -8.87 3.13
CA VAL A 280 8.42 -10.01 2.31
C VAL A 280 9.75 -10.54 2.83
N ASP A 281 9.95 -11.83 2.67
CA ASP A 281 11.20 -12.49 2.99
C ASP A 281 12.27 -12.14 1.93
N GLU A 282 13.55 -12.23 2.32
CA GLU A 282 14.68 -11.97 1.42
C GLU A 282 14.78 -12.95 0.22
N ASP A 283 14.09 -14.08 0.27
CA ASP A 283 14.05 -15.07 -0.81
C ASP A 283 12.75 -15.00 -1.62
N ASP A 284 11.95 -13.94 -1.42
CA ASP A 284 10.63 -13.83 -2.04
C ASP A 284 10.74 -13.72 -3.58
N PRO A 285 10.11 -14.64 -4.32
CA PRO A 285 10.20 -14.68 -5.77
C PRO A 285 9.55 -13.46 -6.46
N LEU A 286 8.75 -12.65 -5.75
CA LEU A 286 8.16 -11.42 -6.28
C LEU A 286 9.20 -10.37 -6.68
N PHE A 287 10.41 -10.42 -6.09
CA PHE A 287 11.48 -9.46 -6.36
C PHE A 287 12.68 -10.09 -7.12
N GLY A 288 12.67 -11.41 -7.36
CA GLY A 288 13.69 -12.14 -8.14
C GLY A 288 15.09 -12.14 -7.51
N GLU A 289 16.14 -12.54 -8.26
CA GLU A 289 17.56 -12.47 -7.83
C GLU A 289 18.10 -11.02 -7.66
N GLN A 290 17.23 -10.00 -7.65
CA GLN A 290 17.58 -8.57 -7.55
C GLN A 290 17.56 -8.07 -6.09
N ASN A 291 17.68 -8.97 -5.10
CA ASN A 291 17.71 -8.61 -3.68
C ASN A 291 19.08 -8.02 -3.31
N GLN A 292 19.27 -6.72 -3.55
CA GLN A 292 20.39 -5.98 -2.98
C GLN A 292 20.06 -5.53 -1.56
N ARG A 293 20.74 -6.17 -0.59
CA ARG A 293 20.70 -5.79 0.83
C ARG A 293 21.15 -4.35 1.02
N ILE A 294 20.45 -3.62 1.90
CA ILE A 294 20.97 -2.37 2.49
C ILE A 294 21.09 -2.60 4.00
N GLY A 295 22.03 -3.46 4.38
CA GLY A 295 22.34 -3.76 5.78
C GLY A 295 21.81 -5.12 6.27
N PRO A 296 22.03 -5.42 7.56
CA PRO A 296 21.81 -6.76 8.13
C PRO A 296 20.33 -7.10 8.44
N GLU A 297 19.41 -6.14 8.35
CA GLU A 297 17.97 -6.35 8.48
C GLU A 297 17.26 -5.40 7.49
N SER A 298 16.71 -5.89 6.37
CA SER A 298 16.18 -5.00 5.33
C SER A 298 14.92 -5.49 4.62
N PHE A 299 13.85 -4.68 4.66
CA PHE A 299 13.23 -4.20 3.42
C PHE A 299 13.70 -2.76 3.16
N VAL A 300 14.09 -2.51 1.92
CA VAL A 300 14.76 -1.29 1.46
C VAL A 300 13.74 -0.19 1.20
N ILE A 301 13.82 0.93 1.92
CA ILE A 301 13.10 2.17 1.61
C ILE A 301 14.12 3.24 1.34
N ILE A 302 14.19 3.67 0.08
CA ILE A 302 15.09 4.70 -0.36
C ILE A 302 14.30 5.67 -1.24
N SER A 303 14.02 6.88 -0.74
CA SER A 303 13.41 7.94 -1.54
C SER A 303 14.30 8.34 -2.72
N TYR A 304 13.69 8.79 -3.81
CA TYR A 304 14.28 9.38 -5.00
C TYR A 304 13.66 10.75 -5.32
N GLY A 305 14.48 11.80 -5.33
CA GLY A 305 14.14 13.08 -5.94
C GLY A 305 14.89 13.28 -7.25
N GLU A 306 14.18 13.51 -8.36
CA GLU A 306 14.73 14.17 -9.54
C GLU A 306 13.97 15.46 -9.86
N LYS A 307 14.75 16.55 -9.89
CA LYS A 307 14.52 17.93 -10.37
C LYS A 307 13.46 18.80 -9.69
#